data_AF-A0A3N7AUE7-F1
#
_entry.id   AF-A0A3N7AUE7-F1
#
_cell.length_a   1.000
_cell.length_b   1.000
_cell.length_c   1.000
_cell.angle_alpha   90.00
_cell.angle_beta   90.00
_cell.angle_gamma   90.00
#
_symmetry.space_group_name_H-M   'P 1'
#
loop_
_entity.id
_entity.type
_entity.pdbx_description
1 polymer ?
#
loop_
_entity_poly.entity_id
_entity_poly.type
_entity_poly.pdbx_seq_one_letter_code
_entity_poly.pdbx_strand_id
1 'polypeptide(L)'
;MNAKALLCLTALLAAPAAFAQTGLPDSIKVPDGHKVSMETTGVGEITYECRDKANAAGQTEWTFVGPKAVLNDRSGKQVGTYFGPPATWQAKDGSKITGTQLAVAPSSPGNLPYQLVKANPAEGKGAMSGVSYIQRVALKGGVAPSSECTTANKGKQEVVKYQADYIFWAAN
;
A
#
# COMPACT_ATOMS: atom_id res chain seq x y z
N MET A 1 39.41 22.09 -47.78
CA MET A 1 38.73 22.92 -46.76
C MET A 1 37.54 22.14 -46.23
N ASN A 2 37.40 22.14 -44.90
CA ASN A 2 36.58 21.23 -44.10
C ASN A 2 35.10 21.58 -44.11
N ALA A 3 34.22 20.58 -43.98
CA ALA A 3 32.97 20.70 -43.24
C ALA A 3 32.52 19.32 -42.74
N LYS A 4 32.83 19.02 -41.46
CA LYS A 4 32.22 17.91 -40.73
C LYS A 4 30.81 18.35 -40.32
N ALA A 5 29.78 17.68 -40.84
CA ALA A 5 28.41 17.87 -40.38
C ALA A 5 28.25 17.19 -39.01
N LEU A 6 28.05 17.99 -37.96
CA LEU A 6 27.68 17.51 -36.63
C LEU A 6 26.16 17.24 -36.63
N LEU A 7 25.76 15.97 -36.58
CA LEU A 7 24.40 15.58 -36.23
C LEU A 7 24.23 15.73 -34.71
N CYS A 8 23.47 16.74 -34.29
CA CYS A 8 23.06 16.92 -32.92
C CYS A 8 21.88 15.96 -32.62
N LEU A 9 22.16 14.82 -32.00
CA LEU A 9 21.11 13.91 -31.51
C LEU A 9 20.52 14.53 -30.23
N THR A 10 19.39 15.22 -30.33
CA THR A 10 18.59 15.63 -29.17
C THR A 10 17.97 14.37 -28.55
N ALA A 11 18.56 13.90 -27.45
CA ALA A 11 17.96 12.88 -26.62
C ALA A 11 16.71 13.46 -25.94
N LEU A 12 15.51 13.02 -26.35
CA LEU A 12 14.30 13.25 -25.55
C LEU A 12 14.46 12.46 -24.24
N LEU A 13 14.72 13.16 -23.14
CA LEU A 13 14.52 12.62 -21.80
C LEU A 13 13.03 12.36 -21.61
N ALA A 14 12.60 11.11 -21.72
CA ALA A 14 11.27 10.71 -21.31
C ALA A 14 11.15 10.95 -19.79
N ALA A 15 10.41 12.00 -19.40
CA ALA A 15 10.05 12.20 -18.01
C ALA A 15 9.26 10.97 -17.51
N PRO A 16 9.50 10.50 -16.28
CA PRO A 16 8.71 9.41 -15.73
C PRO A 16 7.23 9.82 -15.72
N ALA A 17 6.38 9.00 -16.35
CA ALA A 17 4.95 9.22 -16.35
C ALA A 17 4.45 9.26 -14.89
N ALA A 18 3.77 10.35 -14.53
CA ALA A 18 3.14 10.49 -13.22
C ALA A 18 2.07 9.39 -13.04
N PHE A 19 1.94 8.86 -11.83
CA PHE A 19 0.89 7.91 -11.51
C PHE A 19 -0.50 8.54 -11.75
N ALA A 20 -1.27 7.96 -12.66
CA ALA A 20 -2.60 8.44 -12.99
C ALA A 20 -3.66 7.84 -12.04
N GLN A 21 -4.49 8.69 -11.44
CA GLN A 21 -5.57 8.28 -10.54
C GLN A 21 -6.93 8.12 -11.23
N THR A 22 -7.00 8.26 -12.55
CA THR A 22 -8.25 8.32 -13.33
C THR A 22 -9.11 7.06 -13.25
N GLY A 23 -8.53 5.92 -12.91
CA GLY A 23 -9.23 4.64 -12.71
C GLY A 23 -9.64 4.33 -11.27
N LEU A 24 -9.37 5.23 -10.31
CA LEU A 24 -9.68 5.01 -8.90
C LEU A 24 -11.05 5.62 -8.54
N PRO A 25 -11.80 5.01 -7.59
CA PRO A 25 -12.96 5.66 -6.99
C PRO A 25 -12.58 7.03 -6.41
N ASP A 26 -13.48 8.01 -6.51
CA ASP A 26 -13.20 9.39 -6.09
C ASP A 26 -12.77 9.49 -4.62
N SER A 27 -13.36 8.66 -3.74
CA SER A 27 -12.98 8.60 -2.32
C SER A 27 -11.55 8.12 -2.07
N ILE A 28 -10.93 7.48 -3.06
CA ILE A 28 -9.56 6.94 -2.98
C ILE A 28 -8.54 7.90 -3.57
N LYS A 29 -8.96 8.89 -4.37
CA LYS A 29 -8.06 9.85 -5.00
C LYS A 29 -7.38 10.73 -3.95
N VAL A 30 -6.11 11.05 -4.19
CA VAL A 30 -5.39 12.00 -3.34
C VAL A 30 -5.79 13.40 -3.80
N PRO A 31 -6.06 14.34 -2.88
CA PRO A 31 -6.41 15.71 -3.25
C PRO A 31 -5.32 16.39 -4.08
N ASP A 32 -5.72 17.36 -4.90
CA ASP A 32 -4.80 18.23 -5.63
C ASP A 32 -3.77 18.90 -4.70
N GLY A 33 -2.68 19.40 -5.28
CA GLY A 33 -1.57 19.99 -4.52
C GLY A 33 -0.59 18.96 -3.95
N HIS A 34 -0.68 17.71 -4.40
CA HIS A 34 0.19 16.62 -4.02
C HIS A 34 0.85 15.98 -5.23
N LYS A 35 2.05 15.43 -5.04
CA LYS A 35 2.81 14.69 -6.04
C LYS A 35 3.28 13.35 -5.48
N VAL A 36 3.42 12.37 -6.35
CA VAL A 36 4.01 11.07 -6.00
C VAL A 36 5.45 11.29 -5.55
N SER A 37 5.78 10.82 -4.34
CA SER A 37 7.15 10.81 -3.82
C SER A 37 7.81 9.44 -3.99
N MET A 38 7.02 8.37 -3.94
CA MET A 38 7.52 7.00 -4.05
C MET A 38 6.40 6.04 -4.47
N GLU A 39 6.78 5.02 -5.23
CA GLU A 39 5.91 3.90 -5.57
C GLU A 39 6.57 2.60 -5.17
N THR A 40 5.80 1.72 -4.53
CA THR A 40 6.30 0.41 -4.12
C THR A 40 5.25 -0.67 -4.35
N THR A 41 5.70 -1.89 -4.65
CA THR A 41 4.86 -3.08 -4.58
C THR A 41 5.10 -3.79 -3.25
N GLY A 42 4.07 -3.84 -2.42
CA GLY A 42 4.03 -4.62 -1.20
C GLY A 42 3.74 -6.09 -1.49
N VAL A 43 4.59 -7.00 -1.01
CA VAL A 43 4.38 -8.45 -1.12
C VAL A 43 4.54 -9.09 0.25
N GLY A 44 3.58 -9.90 0.67
CA GLY A 44 3.66 -10.61 1.93
C GLY A 44 2.35 -11.28 2.31
N GLU A 45 1.99 -11.12 3.57
CA GLU A 45 0.96 -11.93 4.22
C GLU A 45 0.03 -11.06 5.07
N ILE A 46 -1.22 -11.51 5.18
CA ILE A 46 -2.20 -11.00 6.14
C ILE A 46 -2.57 -12.11 7.10
N THR A 47 -2.56 -11.80 8.39
CA THR A 47 -3.03 -12.70 9.43
C THR A 47 -4.48 -12.39 9.78
N TYR A 48 -5.30 -13.44 9.80
CA TYR A 48 -6.66 -13.44 10.32
C TYR A 48 -6.76 -14.32 11.56
N GLU A 49 -7.68 -14.00 12.46
CA GLU A 49 -8.00 -14.82 13.62
C GLU A 49 -9.51 -15.02 13.71
N CYS A 50 -9.94 -16.25 13.97
CA CYS A 50 -11.35 -16.55 14.18
C CYS A 50 -11.77 -16.04 15.56
N ARG A 51 -12.62 -15.01 15.59
CA ARG A 51 -13.06 -14.35 16.83
C ARG A 51 -14.57 -14.28 16.91
N ASP A 52 -15.09 -13.89 18.07
CA ASP A 52 -16.51 -13.57 18.19
C ASP A 52 -16.86 -12.43 17.25
N LYS A 53 -17.99 -12.57 16.56
CA LYS A 53 -18.53 -11.53 15.70
C LYS A 53 -19.06 -10.39 16.55
N ALA A 54 -18.64 -9.18 16.23
CA ALA A 54 -19.13 -8.00 16.92
C ALA A 54 -20.65 -7.87 16.75
N ASN A 55 -21.37 -7.64 17.84
CA ASN A 55 -22.83 -7.46 17.88
C ASN A 55 -23.65 -8.68 17.41
N ALA A 56 -23.08 -9.89 17.40
CA ALA A 56 -23.81 -11.12 17.10
C ALA A 56 -23.39 -12.26 18.05
N ALA A 57 -24.04 -12.32 19.22
CA ALA A 57 -23.73 -13.32 20.23
C ALA A 57 -23.84 -14.76 19.70
N GLY A 58 -22.83 -15.58 20.00
CA GLY A 58 -22.75 -16.98 19.56
C GLY A 58 -22.30 -17.17 18.10
N GLN A 59 -22.03 -16.10 17.36
CA GLN A 59 -21.44 -16.16 16.02
C GLN A 59 -19.96 -15.79 16.05
N THR A 60 -19.19 -16.38 15.14
CA THR A 60 -17.76 -16.11 14.95
C THR A 60 -17.48 -15.62 13.54
N GLU A 61 -16.43 -14.82 13.38
CA GLU A 61 -15.96 -14.36 12.07
C GLU A 61 -14.43 -14.22 12.03
N TRP A 62 -13.87 -14.29 10.82
CA TRP A 62 -12.47 -13.99 10.60
C TRP A 62 -12.20 -12.50 10.80
N THR A 63 -11.44 -12.17 11.83
CA THR A 63 -11.03 -10.80 12.13
C THR A 63 -9.64 -10.53 11.59
N PHE A 64 -9.45 -9.40 10.91
CA PHE A 64 -8.15 -8.94 10.45
C PHE A 64 -7.24 -8.62 11.65
N VAL A 65 -6.10 -9.30 11.76
CA VAL A 65 -5.13 -9.10 12.85
C VAL A 65 -4.05 -8.10 12.42
N GLY A 66 -3.44 -8.31 11.27
CA GLY A 66 -2.37 -7.43 10.81
C GLY A 66 -1.70 -7.90 9.52
N PRO A 67 -1.03 -6.98 8.82
CA PRO A 67 -0.18 -7.28 7.68
C PRO A 67 1.27 -7.53 8.09
N LYS A 68 1.99 -8.30 7.27
CA LYS A 68 3.46 -8.35 7.24
C LYS A 68 3.92 -8.46 5.79
N ALA A 69 4.47 -7.39 5.25
CA ALA A 69 4.91 -7.32 3.86
C ALA A 69 6.25 -6.60 3.71
N VAL A 70 7.00 -7.01 2.69
CA VAL A 70 8.13 -6.22 2.19
C VAL A 70 7.61 -5.21 1.17
N LEU A 71 8.24 -4.04 1.08
CA LEU A 71 7.97 -3.03 0.06
C LEU A 71 9.12 -3.04 -0.95
N ASN A 72 8.82 -3.29 -2.21
CA ASN A 72 9.80 -3.34 -3.31
C ASN A 72 9.61 -2.15 -4.25
N ASP A 73 10.70 -1.57 -4.75
CA ASP A 73 10.64 -0.59 -5.83
C ASP A 73 10.30 -1.23 -7.18
N ARG A 74 10.18 -0.42 -8.23
CA ARG A 74 9.87 -0.88 -9.59
C ARG A 74 10.90 -1.83 -10.19
N SER A 75 12.13 -1.87 -9.67
CA SER A 75 13.17 -2.84 -10.08
C SER A 75 13.04 -4.19 -9.35
N GLY A 76 12.10 -4.30 -8.40
CA GLY A 76 11.92 -5.47 -7.54
C GLY A 76 12.83 -5.47 -6.31
N LYS A 77 13.62 -4.40 -6.09
CA LYS A 77 14.50 -4.31 -4.93
C LYS A 77 13.71 -3.88 -3.71
N GLN A 78 13.88 -4.61 -2.61
CA GLN A 78 13.27 -4.21 -1.34
C GLN A 78 13.81 -2.84 -0.89
N VAL A 79 12.90 -1.92 -0.57
CA VAL A 79 13.16 -0.56 -0.07
C VAL A 79 12.55 -0.29 1.30
N GLY A 80 11.68 -1.18 1.79
CA GLY A 80 11.07 -1.06 3.10
C GLY A 80 10.23 -2.26 3.51
N THR A 81 9.40 -2.05 4.52
CA THR A 81 8.44 -3.01 5.06
C THR A 81 7.14 -2.33 5.45
N TYR A 82 6.03 -3.07 5.37
CA TYR A 82 4.71 -2.68 5.83
C TYR A 82 4.20 -3.70 6.87
N PHE A 83 3.78 -3.21 8.03
CA PHE A 83 3.32 -4.05 9.14
C PHE A 83 2.31 -3.33 10.04
N GLY A 84 1.71 -4.05 10.99
CA GLY A 84 0.86 -3.46 12.03
C GLY A 84 0.25 -4.50 12.97
N PRO A 85 -0.57 -4.08 13.96
CA PRO A 85 -1.04 -2.72 14.23
C PRO A 85 -0.09 -1.85 15.10
N PRO A 86 -0.10 -0.50 14.95
CA PRO A 86 -0.82 0.26 13.92
C PRO A 86 -0.18 0.06 12.54
N ALA A 87 -0.94 0.33 11.47
CA ALA A 87 -0.41 0.28 10.10
C ALA A 87 0.82 1.21 9.97
N THR A 88 1.97 0.62 9.66
CA THR A 88 3.28 1.26 9.68
C THR A 88 4.02 0.95 8.39
N TRP A 89 4.48 1.99 7.70
CA TRP A 89 5.38 1.89 6.56
C TRP A 89 6.76 2.38 7.00
N GLN A 90 7.76 1.50 6.90
CA GLN A 90 9.12 1.78 7.30
C GLN A 90 10.07 1.59 6.12
N ALA A 91 10.86 2.61 5.81
CA ALA A 91 11.90 2.56 4.81
C ALA A 91 13.19 1.94 5.38
N LYS A 92 14.08 1.48 4.49
CA LYS A 92 15.38 0.90 4.86
C LYS A 92 16.33 1.86 5.57
N ASP A 93 16.14 3.17 5.39
CA ASP A 93 16.90 4.20 6.12
C ASP A 93 16.41 4.39 7.57
N GLY A 94 15.39 3.63 7.99
CA GLY A 94 14.83 3.67 9.33
C GLY A 94 13.70 4.69 9.51
N SER A 95 13.47 5.58 8.54
CA SER A 95 12.32 6.48 8.57
C SER A 95 11.01 5.71 8.47
N LYS A 96 10.00 6.10 9.26
CA LYS A 96 8.71 5.41 9.29
C LYS A 96 7.54 6.37 9.46
N ILE A 97 6.39 5.97 8.94
CA ILE A 97 5.11 6.66 9.11
C ILE A 97 4.03 5.68 9.53
N THR A 98 3.11 6.17 10.34
CA THR A 98 1.78 5.59 10.54
C THR A 98 0.75 6.49 9.87
N GLY A 99 -0.54 6.17 9.94
CA GLY A 99 -1.56 7.07 9.40
C GLY A 99 -2.98 6.73 9.79
N THR A 100 -3.88 7.65 9.44
CA THR A 100 -5.32 7.53 9.64
C THR A 100 -5.99 7.11 8.33
N GLN A 101 -6.75 6.02 8.37
CA GLN A 101 -7.56 5.62 7.22
C GLN A 101 -8.66 6.65 6.99
N LEU A 102 -8.65 7.28 5.80
CA LEU A 102 -9.68 8.23 5.41
C LEU A 102 -10.82 7.56 4.65
N ALA A 103 -10.48 6.61 3.77
CA ALA A 103 -11.44 5.95 2.92
C ALA A 103 -11.01 4.53 2.56
N VAL A 104 -12.01 3.70 2.31
CA VAL A 104 -11.89 2.42 1.64
C VAL A 104 -12.94 2.34 0.54
N ALA A 105 -12.63 1.58 -0.52
CA ALA A 105 -13.58 1.31 -1.59
C ALA A 105 -13.38 -0.12 -2.10
N PRO A 106 -14.45 -0.79 -2.57
CA PRO A 106 -14.34 -2.11 -3.18
C PRO A 106 -13.32 -2.11 -4.33
N SER A 107 -12.52 -3.17 -4.41
CA SER A 107 -11.66 -3.47 -5.56
C SER A 107 -12.23 -4.65 -6.34
N SER A 108 -11.42 -5.38 -7.11
CA SER A 108 -11.86 -6.60 -7.78
C SER A 108 -12.18 -7.74 -6.79
N PRO A 109 -13.13 -8.64 -7.11
CA PRO A 109 -13.49 -9.76 -6.23
C PRO A 109 -12.28 -10.59 -5.78
N GLY A 110 -12.27 -11.00 -4.51
CA GLY A 110 -11.19 -11.81 -3.92
C GLY A 110 -9.96 -11.01 -3.45
N ASN A 111 -9.99 -9.68 -3.57
CA ASN A 111 -8.91 -8.81 -3.12
C ASN A 111 -9.35 -7.91 -1.96
N LEU A 112 -8.39 -7.47 -1.15
CA LEU A 112 -8.62 -6.41 -0.18
C LEU A 112 -9.19 -5.13 -0.86
N PRO A 113 -9.82 -4.23 -0.10
CA PRO A 113 -10.32 -2.97 -0.66
C PRO A 113 -9.18 -2.00 -0.95
N TYR A 114 -9.42 -1.11 -1.92
CA TYR A 114 -8.64 0.11 -2.07
C TYR A 114 -8.64 0.89 -0.75
N GLN A 115 -7.58 1.64 -0.49
CA GLN A 115 -7.44 2.41 0.74
C GLN A 115 -6.77 3.74 0.45
N LEU A 116 -7.29 4.80 1.06
CA LEU A 116 -6.61 6.09 1.19
C LEU A 116 -6.31 6.34 2.66
N VAL A 117 -5.05 6.64 2.95
CA VAL A 117 -4.54 6.92 4.29
C VAL A 117 -3.91 8.31 4.30
N LYS A 118 -4.23 9.11 5.32
CA LYS A 118 -3.49 10.33 5.65
C LYS A 118 -2.32 9.97 6.55
N ALA A 119 -1.11 10.29 6.12
CA ALA A 119 0.09 10.00 6.89
C ALA A 119 0.16 10.90 8.14
N ASN A 120 0.60 10.31 9.26
CA ASN A 120 1.09 11.06 10.40
C ASN A 120 2.50 11.59 10.11
N PRO A 121 3.00 12.57 10.89
CA PRO A 121 4.38 13.02 10.75
C PRO A 121 5.37 11.86 10.80
N ALA A 122 6.35 11.88 9.90
CA ALA A 122 7.37 10.85 9.85
C ALA A 122 8.24 10.85 11.10
N GLU A 123 8.53 9.66 11.60
CA GLU A 123 9.58 9.43 12.58
C GLU A 123 10.89 9.16 11.85
N GLY A 124 11.95 9.88 12.22
CA GLY A 124 13.23 9.81 11.54
C GLY A 124 13.29 10.65 10.26
N LYS A 125 14.52 10.85 9.77
CA LYS A 125 14.78 11.55 8.50
C LYS A 125 15.02 10.51 7.41
N GLY A 126 14.40 10.67 6.25
CA GLY A 126 14.60 9.75 5.15
C GLY A 126 13.46 9.72 4.13
N ALA A 127 13.30 8.60 3.45
CA ALA A 127 12.35 8.38 2.38
C ALA A 127 10.89 8.59 2.80
N MET A 128 10.55 8.41 4.09
CA MET A 128 9.20 8.65 4.60
C MET A 128 8.97 10.13 4.99
N SER A 129 10.00 10.97 5.02
CA SER A 129 9.86 12.39 5.36
C SER A 129 9.04 13.13 4.30
N GLY A 130 8.07 13.93 4.75
CA GLY A 130 7.22 14.74 3.87
C GLY A 130 6.08 13.98 3.19
N VAL A 131 5.96 12.66 3.39
CA VAL A 131 4.78 11.90 2.96
C VAL A 131 3.55 12.41 3.70
N SER A 132 2.50 12.76 2.96
CA SER A 132 1.21 13.24 3.47
C SER A 132 0.05 12.27 3.21
N TYR A 133 0.12 11.45 2.16
CA TYR A 133 -0.87 10.42 1.87
C TYR A 133 -0.23 9.12 1.37
N ILE A 134 -0.92 8.01 1.64
CA ILE A 134 -0.63 6.69 1.07
C ILE A 134 -1.90 6.17 0.40
N GLN A 135 -1.79 5.73 -0.85
CA GLN A 135 -2.82 4.96 -1.53
C GLN A 135 -2.43 3.49 -1.59
N ARG A 136 -3.39 2.60 -1.30
CA ARG A 136 -3.27 1.16 -1.58
C ARG A 136 -4.11 0.81 -2.81
N VAL A 137 -3.44 0.33 -3.85
CA VAL A 137 -4.01 0.04 -5.17
C VAL A 137 -3.45 -1.28 -5.74
N ALA A 138 -3.87 -1.67 -6.96
CA ALA A 138 -3.38 -2.86 -7.67
C ALA A 138 -3.29 -4.15 -6.80
N LEU A 139 -4.41 -4.54 -6.21
CA LEU A 139 -4.46 -5.53 -5.14
C LEU A 139 -4.58 -6.96 -5.69
N LYS A 140 -3.95 -7.91 -4.98
CA LYS A 140 -4.11 -9.35 -5.19
C LYS A 140 -4.20 -10.08 -3.84
N GLY A 141 -5.31 -10.76 -3.59
CA GLY A 141 -5.54 -11.54 -2.39
C GLY A 141 -5.65 -10.69 -1.12
N GLY A 142 -5.23 -11.28 0.00
CA GLY A 142 -5.29 -10.66 1.33
C GLY A 142 -6.65 -10.68 2.02
N VAL A 143 -7.70 -11.22 1.38
CA VAL A 143 -9.03 -11.39 2.00
C VAL A 143 -9.04 -12.53 3.01
N ALA A 144 -10.05 -12.55 3.90
CA ALA A 144 -10.24 -13.63 4.85
C ALA A 144 -10.25 -15.00 4.14
N PRO A 145 -9.69 -16.06 4.77
CA PRO A 145 -9.64 -17.37 4.16
C PRO A 145 -11.05 -17.94 3.93
N SER A 146 -11.16 -18.86 2.97
CA SER A 146 -12.42 -19.55 2.66
C SER A 146 -12.78 -20.66 3.65
N SER A 147 -11.86 -21.02 4.56
CA SER A 147 -12.11 -21.95 5.65
C SER A 147 -13.17 -21.38 6.60
N GLU A 148 -14.01 -22.23 7.16
CA GLU A 148 -15.03 -21.76 8.11
C GLU A 148 -14.39 -21.29 9.42
N CYS A 149 -14.82 -20.14 9.91
CA CYS A 149 -14.61 -19.70 11.29
C CYS A 149 -15.86 -20.04 12.10
N THR A 150 -15.72 -21.00 13.01
CA THR A 150 -16.79 -21.52 13.86
C THR A 150 -16.39 -21.44 15.33
N THR A 151 -17.36 -21.58 16.24
CA THR A 151 -17.09 -21.62 17.68
C THR A 151 -16.07 -22.70 18.07
N ALA A 152 -16.00 -23.82 17.32
CA ALA A 152 -15.08 -24.91 17.58
C ALA A 152 -13.61 -24.57 17.27
N ASN A 153 -13.36 -23.59 16.40
CA ASN A 153 -12.01 -23.17 16.00
C ASN A 153 -11.71 -21.71 16.34
N LYS A 154 -12.48 -21.12 17.26
CA LYS A 154 -12.21 -19.79 17.82
C LYS A 154 -10.77 -19.71 18.34
N GLY A 155 -10.08 -18.61 18.05
CA GLY A 155 -8.67 -18.38 18.34
C GLY A 155 -7.70 -18.96 17.29
N LYS A 156 -8.19 -19.76 16.34
CA LYS A 156 -7.37 -20.20 15.20
C LYS A 156 -6.90 -18.99 14.41
N GLN A 157 -5.63 -19.00 14.02
CA GLN A 157 -5.06 -18.03 13.09
C GLN A 157 -4.82 -18.67 11.73
N GLU A 158 -5.06 -17.88 10.68
CA GLU A 158 -4.76 -18.25 9.31
C GLU A 158 -4.05 -17.10 8.60
N VAL A 159 -3.14 -17.48 7.71
CA VAL A 159 -2.29 -16.55 6.97
C VAL A 159 -2.59 -16.68 5.50
N VAL A 160 -2.87 -15.56 4.84
CA VAL A 160 -3.18 -15.50 3.42
C VAL A 160 -2.15 -14.64 2.68
N LYS A 161 -1.83 -15.04 1.45
CA LYS A 161 -0.93 -14.27 0.58
C LYS A 161 -1.58 -12.97 0.15
N TYR A 162 -0.76 -11.94 0.05
CA TYR A 162 -1.20 -10.59 -0.24
C TYR A 162 -0.16 -9.84 -1.07
N GLN A 163 -0.66 -9.07 -2.04
CA GLN A 163 0.11 -8.07 -2.76
C GLN A 163 -0.75 -6.82 -2.96
N ALA A 164 -0.13 -5.64 -2.90
CA ALA A 164 -0.72 -4.38 -3.34
C ALA A 164 0.38 -3.38 -3.70
N ASP A 165 0.06 -2.41 -4.55
CA ASP A 165 0.91 -1.25 -4.73
C ASP A 165 0.58 -0.18 -3.68
N TYR A 166 1.62 0.42 -3.12
CA TYR A 166 1.56 1.58 -2.24
C TYR A 166 2.17 2.78 -2.95
N ILE A 167 1.31 3.77 -3.20
CA ILE A 167 1.71 5.05 -3.80
C ILE A 167 1.79 6.07 -2.67
N PHE A 168 2.99 6.57 -2.41
CA PHE A 168 3.26 7.60 -1.41
C PHE A 168 3.24 8.96 -2.06
N TRP A 169 2.58 9.91 -1.40
CA TRP A 169 2.38 11.26 -1.89
C TRP A 169 2.93 12.27 -0.90
N ALA A 170 3.55 13.33 -1.40
CA ALA A 170 3.98 14.48 -0.64
C ALA A 170 3.24 15.74 -1.13
N ALA A 171 3.12 16.75 -0.26
CA ALA A 171 2.68 18.07 -0.70
C ALA A 171 3.67 18.64 -1.74
N ASN A 172 3.15 19.46 -2.66
CA ASN A 172 3.96 20.08 -3.72
C ASN A 172 5.05 20.99 -3.19
#